data_AF-A0A5C9ENH6-F1
#
_entry.id   AF-A0A5C9ENH6-F1
#
_cell.length_a   1.000
_cell.length_b   1.000
_cell.length_c   1.000
_cell.angle_alpha   90.00
_cell.angle_beta   90.00
_cell.angle_gamma   90.00
#
_symmetry.space_group_name_H-M   'P 1'
#
loop_
_entity.id
_entity.type
_entity.pdbx_description
1 polymer ?
#
loop_
_entity_poly.entity_id
_entity_poly.type
_entity_poly.pdbx_seq_one_letter_code
_entity_poly.pdbx_strand_id
1 'polypeptide(L)'
;MVVSFFKNKWNLNMEHQEWLSEINDLPPYQDFIELSDPHDKSKWLVLQSLFKWSEKNSEEVIDEKNNTSKMIWTKLRSYLVKKENFKEIIKILEKENFMGNWMPECDHLENIYLGEYYWSPSFLDKEIHYFGRFDWVYPRDDIPILILPTFDDYFHTSSGRDSSFAGLSINISMLHKWIVENMKLNWKIANKGFYNEENELTAYDPSYSIDEPKLIIINREKLLEFLNSNELDIFWIIYGNKHIIGTSFEENKDIRYDINGFFWLDRDKNKVNGNFDLKNIIYSNLKDLMKQYNSITKKNAIWRGKITKQFRKWYNTNTGNIL
;
A
#
# COMPACT_ATOMS: atom_id res chain seq x y z
N MET A 1 18.75 -7.74 -8.10
CA MET A 1 17.90 -8.13 -6.96
C MET A 1 16.90 -9.23 -7.34
N VAL A 2 17.15 -10.46 -6.92
CA VAL A 2 16.09 -11.50 -6.95
C VAL A 2 15.18 -11.18 -5.78
N VAL A 3 14.06 -10.51 -6.04
CA VAL A 3 12.96 -10.47 -5.06
C VAL A 3 12.41 -11.90 -5.03
N SER A 4 13.02 -12.73 -4.19
CA SER A 4 12.51 -14.06 -3.87
C SER A 4 11.18 -13.84 -3.17
N PHE A 5 10.11 -13.72 -3.96
CA PHE A 5 8.77 -13.61 -3.45
C PHE A 5 8.54 -14.80 -2.51
N PHE A 6 8.15 -14.50 -1.28
CA PHE A 6 7.71 -15.48 -0.31
C PHE A 6 6.89 -16.57 -1.01
N LYS A 7 7.40 -17.81 -1.03
CA LYS A 7 6.59 -18.96 -1.44
C LYS A 7 5.78 -19.37 -0.22
N ASN A 8 4.52 -18.92 -0.19
CA ASN A 8 3.60 -19.36 0.84
C ASN A 8 3.47 -20.89 0.77
N LYS A 9 3.66 -21.55 1.92
CA LYS A 9 3.43 -22.99 2.04
C LYS A 9 1.96 -23.20 2.41
N TRP A 10 1.10 -23.22 1.39
CA TRP A 10 -0.32 -23.50 1.58
C TRP A 10 -0.53 -24.85 2.24
N ASN A 11 -1.11 -24.87 3.44
CA ASN A 11 -1.55 -26.12 4.06
C ASN A 11 -2.91 -26.51 3.47
N LEU A 12 -2.88 -27.36 2.44
CA LEU A 12 -4.07 -27.80 1.69
C LEU A 12 -5.04 -28.64 2.54
N ASN A 13 -4.55 -29.25 3.62
CA ASN A 13 -5.35 -30.14 4.48
C ASN A 13 -5.97 -29.43 5.69
N MET A 14 -5.70 -28.13 5.86
CA MET A 14 -6.22 -27.33 6.97
C MET A 14 -7.58 -26.71 6.61
N GLU A 15 -8.55 -26.86 7.52
CA GLU A 15 -9.87 -26.24 7.47
C GLU A 15 -9.77 -24.72 7.26
N HIS A 16 -10.72 -24.14 6.51
CA HIS A 16 -10.66 -22.72 6.16
C HIS A 16 -10.66 -21.80 7.38
N GLN A 17 -11.48 -22.09 8.39
CA GLN A 17 -11.56 -21.26 9.59
C GLN A 17 -10.28 -21.32 10.42
N GLU A 18 -9.68 -22.51 10.53
CA GLU A 18 -8.39 -22.69 11.21
C GLU A 18 -7.30 -21.93 10.46
N TRP A 19 -7.24 -22.06 9.13
CA TRP A 19 -6.29 -21.34 8.30
C TRP A 19 -6.39 -19.84 8.43
N LEU A 20 -7.60 -19.27 8.44
CA LEU A 20 -7.79 -17.82 8.58
C LEU A 20 -7.20 -17.25 9.87
N SER A 21 -7.15 -18.03 10.95
CA SER A 21 -6.59 -17.62 12.24
C SER A 21 -5.08 -17.83 12.38
N GLU A 22 -4.46 -18.57 11.45
CA GLU A 22 -3.02 -18.85 11.47
C GLU A 22 -2.21 -17.60 11.09
N ILE A 23 -1.21 -17.26 11.89
CA ILE A 23 -0.35 -16.09 11.64
C ILE A 23 1.00 -16.49 11.04
N ASN A 24 1.44 -17.73 11.27
CA ASN A 24 2.80 -18.16 10.92
C ASN A 24 2.99 -18.44 9.42
N ASP A 25 1.91 -18.49 8.64
CA ASP A 25 1.94 -18.58 7.18
C ASP A 25 1.91 -17.20 6.50
N LEU A 26 1.89 -16.11 7.28
CA LEU A 26 2.07 -14.77 6.76
C LEU A 26 3.55 -14.50 6.47
N PRO A 27 3.83 -13.67 5.45
CA PRO A 27 5.18 -13.27 5.12
C PRO A 27 5.89 -12.60 6.31
N PRO A 28 7.19 -12.85 6.52
CA PRO A 28 7.99 -12.10 7.50
C PRO A 28 8.18 -10.65 7.03
N TYR A 29 7.19 -9.79 7.27
CA TYR A 29 7.14 -8.44 6.68
C TYR A 29 8.37 -7.57 6.97
N GLN A 30 9.07 -7.77 8.10
CA GLN A 30 10.33 -7.08 8.39
C GLN A 30 11.39 -7.36 7.32
N ASP A 31 11.49 -8.61 6.86
CA ASP A 31 12.43 -9.04 5.82
C ASP A 31 12.01 -8.54 4.42
N PHE A 32 10.71 -8.22 4.24
CA PHE A 32 10.20 -7.61 3.01
C PHE A 32 10.38 -6.10 2.97
N ILE A 33 10.59 -5.44 4.10
CA ILE A 33 10.91 -4.01 4.15
C ILE A 33 12.37 -3.78 3.82
N GLU A 34 13.30 -4.62 4.30
CA GLU A 34 14.74 -4.50 4.02
C GLU A 34 15.25 -5.64 3.14
N LEU A 35 15.50 -5.34 1.87
CA LEU A 35 16.05 -6.27 0.88
C LEU A 35 17.58 -6.14 0.83
N SER A 36 18.25 -7.26 0.56
CA SER A 36 19.69 -7.28 0.28
C SER A 36 19.93 -7.74 -1.15
N ASP A 37 20.72 -7.00 -1.93
CA ASP A 37 21.09 -7.46 -3.25
C ASP A 37 22.03 -8.68 -3.13
N PRO A 38 21.73 -9.80 -3.82
CA PRO A 38 22.51 -11.01 -3.67
C PRO A 38 23.95 -10.87 -4.18
N HIS A 39 24.22 -9.96 -5.12
CA HIS A 39 25.51 -9.80 -5.80
C HIS A 39 26.49 -8.95 -4.99
N ASP A 40 26.09 -7.74 -4.58
CA ASP A 40 26.98 -6.77 -3.91
C ASP A 40 26.67 -6.58 -2.42
N LYS A 41 25.61 -7.22 -1.91
CA LYS A 41 25.12 -7.10 -0.52
C LYS A 41 24.64 -5.71 -0.13
N SER A 42 24.45 -4.81 -1.10
CA SER A 42 23.81 -3.52 -0.85
C SER A 42 22.42 -3.73 -0.28
N LYS A 43 22.05 -2.86 0.68
CA LYS A 43 20.75 -2.92 1.34
C LYS A 43 19.79 -1.89 0.76
N TRP A 44 18.56 -2.31 0.58
CA TRP A 44 17.51 -1.51 -0.03
C TRP A 44 16.24 -1.59 0.81
N LEU A 45 15.62 -0.44 1.04
CA LEU A 45 14.36 -0.36 1.76
C LEU A 45 13.21 -0.25 0.77
N VAL A 46 12.19 -1.10 0.96
CA VAL A 46 10.94 -1.04 0.21
C VAL A 46 10.09 0.09 0.75
N LEU A 47 9.77 1.07 -0.08
CA LEU A 47 8.91 2.20 0.29
C LEU A 47 7.43 1.90 0.07
N GLN A 48 7.13 1.12 -0.97
CA GLN A 48 5.78 0.70 -1.30
C GLN A 48 5.82 -0.69 -1.90
N SER A 49 4.88 -1.55 -1.51
CA SER A 49 4.55 -2.73 -2.31
C SER A 49 3.12 -3.21 -2.14
N LEU A 50 2.61 -3.87 -3.18
CA LEU A 50 1.38 -4.67 -3.12
C LEU A 50 1.74 -6.14 -3.27
N PHE A 51 1.74 -6.85 -2.16
CA PHE A 51 1.96 -8.29 -2.19
C PHE A 51 0.64 -9.05 -2.31
N LYS A 52 0.63 -10.10 -3.13
CA LYS A 52 -0.53 -10.97 -3.34
C LYS A 52 -0.06 -12.41 -3.45
N TRP A 53 -0.70 -13.29 -2.69
CA TRP A 53 -0.49 -14.73 -2.74
C TRP A 53 -1.85 -15.42 -2.85
N SER A 54 -1.97 -16.33 -3.80
CA SER A 54 -3.17 -17.17 -3.98
C SER A 54 -2.76 -18.63 -3.97
N GLU A 55 -3.62 -19.48 -3.40
CA GLU A 55 -3.47 -20.93 -3.40
C GLU A 55 -3.58 -21.51 -4.82
N LYS A 56 -4.54 -21.00 -5.61
CA LYS A 56 -4.73 -21.34 -7.02
C LYS A 56 -4.35 -20.18 -7.92
N ASN A 57 -3.85 -20.46 -9.12
CA ASN A 57 -3.65 -19.41 -10.12
C ASN A 57 -5.01 -18.86 -10.58
N SER A 58 -5.09 -17.56 -10.90
CA SER A 58 -6.36 -16.90 -11.24
C SER A 58 -7.10 -17.53 -12.42
N GLU A 59 -6.40 -18.24 -13.30
CA GLU A 59 -6.96 -18.93 -14.46
C GLU A 59 -7.65 -20.26 -14.09
N GLU A 60 -7.26 -20.91 -12.99
CA GLU A 60 -7.80 -22.21 -12.54
C GLU A 60 -9.12 -22.06 -11.77
N VAL A 61 -9.48 -20.84 -11.38
CA VAL A 61 -10.67 -20.56 -10.54
C VAL A 61 -11.97 -20.48 -11.37
N ILE A 62 -11.88 -20.38 -12.69
CA ILE A 62 -12.99 -19.90 -13.54
C ILE A 62 -14.11 -20.94 -13.78
N ASP A 63 -13.88 -22.25 -13.61
CA ASP A 63 -14.80 -23.24 -14.24
C ASP A 63 -15.46 -24.30 -13.35
N GLU A 64 -15.40 -24.24 -12.01
CA GLU A 64 -16.11 -25.23 -11.19
C GLU A 64 -16.90 -24.61 -10.03
N LYS A 65 -18.16 -25.07 -9.89
CA LYS A 65 -19.14 -24.70 -8.85
C LYS A 65 -18.65 -24.87 -7.40
N ASN A 66 -17.45 -25.42 -7.17
CA ASN A 66 -16.86 -25.72 -5.86
C ASN A 66 -15.46 -25.11 -5.64
N ASN A 67 -15.05 -24.10 -6.40
CA ASN A 67 -13.71 -23.52 -6.24
C ASN A 67 -13.65 -22.42 -5.16
N THR A 68 -13.48 -22.83 -3.90
CA THR A 68 -12.86 -21.96 -2.89
C THR A 68 -11.34 -21.93 -3.07
N SER A 69 -10.71 -20.78 -2.80
CA SER A 69 -9.27 -20.56 -2.85
C SER A 69 -8.84 -19.63 -1.72
N LYS A 70 -7.76 -19.98 -1.03
CA LYS A 70 -7.13 -19.12 -0.03
C LYS A 70 -6.37 -17.99 -0.74
N MET A 71 -6.55 -16.76 -0.26
CA MET A 71 -5.80 -15.60 -0.76
C MET A 71 -5.35 -14.71 0.39
N ILE A 72 -4.12 -14.23 0.28
CA ILE A 72 -3.54 -13.18 1.11
C ILE A 72 -3.16 -12.03 0.20
N TRP A 73 -3.56 -10.82 0.55
CA TRP A 73 -3.00 -9.62 -0.06
C TRP A 73 -2.64 -8.62 1.03
N THR A 74 -1.55 -7.89 0.82
CA THR A 74 -1.12 -6.81 1.72
C THR A 74 -0.52 -5.66 0.96
N LYS A 75 -0.82 -4.45 1.40
CA LYS A 75 -0.19 -3.21 0.99
C LYS A 75 0.77 -2.75 2.07
N LEU A 76 2.04 -2.62 1.71
CA LEU A 76 3.07 -1.97 2.51
C LEU A 76 3.23 -0.55 1.98
N ARG A 77 3.16 0.46 2.86
CA ARG A 77 3.36 1.88 2.49
C ARG A 77 4.25 2.58 3.50
N SER A 78 5.11 3.50 3.05
CA SER A 78 5.98 4.27 3.94
C SER A 78 5.73 5.76 3.93
N TYR A 79 6.09 6.39 5.05
CA TYR A 79 5.92 7.80 5.31
C TYR A 79 7.11 8.37 6.08
N LEU A 80 7.45 9.62 5.78
CA LEU A 80 8.37 10.41 6.59
C LEU A 80 7.62 11.20 7.65
N VAL A 81 8.28 11.41 8.79
CA VAL A 81 7.84 12.27 9.88
C VAL A 81 9.04 13.01 10.44
N LYS A 82 8.82 14.19 11.02
CA LYS A 82 9.88 14.87 11.77
C LYS A 82 10.30 14.03 12.97
N LYS A 83 11.60 13.95 13.22
CA LYS A 83 12.21 13.19 14.32
C LYS A 83 11.61 13.55 15.68
N GLU A 84 11.32 14.83 15.90
CA GLU A 84 10.71 15.33 17.14
C GLU A 84 9.30 14.74 17.40
N ASN A 85 8.53 14.42 16.34
CA ASN A 85 7.17 13.89 16.45
C ASN A 85 7.11 12.36 16.37
N PHE A 86 8.22 11.70 16.07
CA PHE A 86 8.27 10.26 15.80
C PHE A 86 7.71 9.41 16.96
N LYS A 87 8.11 9.70 18.20
CA LYS A 87 7.61 8.95 19.37
C LYS A 87 6.11 9.10 19.58
N GLU A 88 5.58 10.29 19.28
CA GLU A 88 4.16 10.58 19.46
C GLU A 88 3.32 9.89 18.39
N ILE A 89 3.75 9.94 17.12
CA ILE A 89 3.00 9.32 16.03
C ILE A 89 2.95 7.80 16.15
N ILE A 90 4.03 7.14 16.60
CA ILE A 90 4.01 5.70 16.87
C ILE A 90 2.92 5.36 17.89
N LYS A 91 2.89 6.08 19.01
CA LYS A 91 1.91 5.85 20.10
C LYS A 91 0.46 6.01 19.63
N ILE A 92 0.21 6.87 18.65
CA ILE A 92 -1.10 7.07 18.02
C ILE A 92 -1.39 5.91 17.06
N LEU A 93 -0.51 5.70 16.07
CA LEU A 93 -0.74 4.78 14.95
C LEU A 93 -0.71 3.30 15.35
N GLU A 94 0.03 2.90 16.38
CA GLU A 94 0.03 1.52 16.91
C GLU A 94 -1.37 1.05 17.36
N LYS A 95 -2.29 1.98 17.64
CA LYS A 95 -3.66 1.67 18.08
C LYS A 95 -4.68 1.68 16.95
N GLU A 96 -4.28 2.15 15.77
CA GLU A 96 -5.18 2.33 14.64
C GLU A 96 -5.35 1.03 13.85
N ASN A 97 -6.44 0.98 13.07
CA ASN A 97 -6.58 0.02 11.98
C ASN A 97 -6.38 0.78 10.67
N PHE A 98 -5.39 0.38 9.88
CA PHE A 98 -5.02 1.03 8.62
C PHE A 98 -5.95 0.66 7.45
N MET A 99 -6.87 -0.28 7.65
CA MET A 99 -7.94 -0.56 6.68
C MET A 99 -8.82 0.67 6.43
N GLY A 100 -9.33 0.80 5.21
CA GLY A 100 -10.21 1.90 4.80
C GLY A 100 -9.51 3.08 4.10
N ASN A 101 -8.21 2.96 3.76
CA ASN A 101 -7.44 3.95 2.99
C ASN A 101 -7.60 5.40 3.50
N TRP A 102 -7.59 5.57 4.82
CA TRP A 102 -7.66 6.90 5.45
C TRP A 102 -6.28 7.55 5.61
N MET A 103 -5.21 6.75 5.61
CA MET A 103 -3.85 7.27 5.56
C MET A 103 -3.62 7.95 4.22
N PRO A 104 -2.88 9.08 4.17
CA PRO A 104 -2.65 9.82 2.95
C PRO A 104 -2.05 8.97 1.84
N GLU A 105 -2.58 9.11 0.63
CA GLU A 105 -2.06 8.48 -0.57
C GLU A 105 -1.83 9.56 -1.62
N CYS A 106 -0.79 9.41 -2.42
CA CYS A 106 -0.58 10.30 -3.55
C CYS A 106 -1.52 9.90 -4.69
N ASP A 107 -2.27 10.89 -5.21
CA ASP A 107 -3.20 10.67 -6.31
C ASP A 107 -2.53 10.05 -7.53
N HIS A 108 -3.28 9.21 -8.24
CA HIS A 108 -2.85 8.59 -9.48
C HIS A 108 -2.54 9.67 -10.53
N LEU A 109 -1.31 9.68 -11.03
CA LEU A 109 -0.89 10.59 -12.08
C LEU A 109 -1.29 10.04 -13.44
N GLU A 110 -2.42 10.52 -13.95
CA GLU A 110 -2.82 10.30 -15.34
C GLU A 110 -2.30 11.44 -16.23
N ASN A 111 -2.28 11.29 -17.56
CA ASN A 111 -2.04 12.39 -18.52
C ASN A 111 -0.77 13.25 -18.31
N ILE A 112 0.29 12.69 -17.71
CA ILE A 112 1.65 13.27 -17.68
C ILE A 112 2.57 12.24 -18.32
N TYR A 113 3.56 12.67 -19.10
CA TYR A 113 4.55 11.73 -19.63
C TYR A 113 5.47 11.24 -18.51
N LEU A 114 5.77 9.94 -18.46
CA LEU A 114 6.62 9.35 -17.41
C LEU A 114 8.01 10.01 -17.31
N GLY A 115 8.57 10.51 -18.42
CA GLY A 115 9.85 11.24 -18.43
C GLY A 115 9.77 12.66 -17.85
N GLU A 116 8.56 13.20 -17.78
CA GLU A 116 8.22 14.56 -17.34
C GLU A 116 7.74 14.62 -15.88
N TYR A 117 7.74 13.48 -15.19
CA TYR A 117 7.42 13.35 -13.78
C TYR A 117 8.29 14.34 -12.95
N TYR A 118 7.73 14.89 -11.87
CA TYR A 118 8.26 15.92 -10.93
C TYR A 118 8.62 17.32 -11.47
N TRP A 119 9.09 17.48 -12.72
CA TRP A 119 9.66 18.77 -13.18
C TRP A 119 8.86 19.52 -14.24
N SER A 120 8.00 18.83 -14.99
CA SER A 120 7.30 19.48 -16.11
C SER A 120 6.21 20.45 -15.64
N PRO A 121 5.91 21.49 -16.43
CA PRO A 121 4.74 22.35 -16.17
C PRO A 121 3.44 21.55 -16.02
N SER A 122 3.26 20.47 -16.81
CA SER A 122 2.11 19.57 -16.72
C SER A 122 2.02 18.85 -15.37
N PHE A 123 3.15 18.45 -14.80
CA PHE A 123 3.20 17.88 -13.45
C PHE A 123 2.88 18.94 -12.40
N LEU A 124 3.53 20.11 -12.48
CA LEU A 124 3.35 21.20 -11.52
C LEU A 124 1.92 21.74 -11.51
N ASP A 125 1.23 21.77 -12.66
CA ASP A 125 -0.19 22.16 -12.75
C ASP A 125 -1.09 21.20 -11.94
N LYS A 126 -0.73 19.90 -11.87
CA LYS A 126 -1.43 18.94 -11.01
C LYS A 126 -1.10 19.06 -9.54
N GLU A 127 0.06 19.60 -9.21
CA GLU A 127 0.46 19.91 -7.84
C GLU A 127 -0.35 21.11 -7.29
N ILE A 128 -0.71 22.07 -8.14
CA ILE A 128 -1.40 23.30 -7.75
C ILE A 128 -2.90 23.05 -7.49
N HIS A 129 -3.27 23.10 -6.21
CA HIS A 129 -4.59 23.38 -5.61
C HIS A 129 -5.85 22.57 -6.02
N TYR A 130 -5.90 21.91 -7.18
CA TYR A 130 -7.10 21.19 -7.64
C TYR A 130 -7.12 19.71 -7.26
N PHE A 131 -5.95 19.10 -6.97
CA PHE A 131 -5.82 17.66 -6.65
C PHE A 131 -5.25 17.36 -5.26
N GLY A 132 -5.04 18.37 -4.40
CA GLY A 132 -4.70 18.15 -2.98
C GLY A 132 -3.38 17.41 -2.73
N ARG A 133 -2.42 17.44 -3.66
CA ARG A 133 -1.06 16.96 -3.45
C ARG A 133 -0.30 17.97 -2.60
N PHE A 134 -0.17 17.67 -1.31
CA PHE A 134 0.69 18.41 -0.41
C PHE A 134 1.85 17.52 -0.02
N ASP A 135 3.05 18.09 0.10
CA ASP A 135 4.21 17.37 0.62
C ASP A 135 3.90 16.83 2.02
N TRP A 136 3.62 17.74 2.96
CA TRP A 136 3.34 17.41 4.35
C TRP A 136 1.84 17.53 4.63
N VAL A 137 1.24 16.44 5.11
CA VAL A 137 -0.21 16.29 5.30
C VAL A 137 -0.55 15.77 6.69
N TYR A 138 -1.68 16.21 7.22
CA TYR A 138 -2.29 15.56 8.37
C TYR A 138 -3.03 14.30 7.89
N PRO A 139 -2.78 13.12 8.47
CA PRO A 139 -3.47 11.90 8.05
C PRO A 139 -4.97 11.96 8.24
N ARG A 140 -5.39 12.65 9.30
CA ARG A 140 -6.77 12.76 9.76
C ARG A 140 -6.86 13.97 10.68
N ASP A 141 -8.03 14.58 10.79
CA ASP A 141 -8.24 15.82 11.56
C ASP A 141 -7.83 15.70 13.05
N ASP A 142 -7.91 14.51 13.63
CA ASP A 142 -7.57 14.19 15.02
C ASP A 142 -6.13 13.70 15.21
N ILE A 143 -5.33 13.63 14.13
CA ILE A 143 -3.90 13.29 14.17
C ILE A 143 -3.12 14.57 13.83
N PRO A 144 -2.73 15.37 14.83
CA PRO A 144 -2.12 16.70 14.63
C PRO A 144 -0.63 16.61 14.30
N ILE A 145 -0.19 15.56 13.60
CA ILE A 145 1.19 15.35 13.20
C ILE A 145 1.25 15.25 11.69
N LEU A 146 2.08 16.10 11.09
CA LEU A 146 2.33 16.07 9.66
C LEU A 146 3.19 14.87 9.31
N ILE A 147 2.80 14.18 8.24
CA ILE A 147 3.58 13.14 7.60
C ILE A 147 3.71 13.43 6.12
N LEU A 148 4.67 12.77 5.48
CA LEU A 148 4.94 12.90 4.06
C LEU A 148 4.97 11.49 3.43
N PRO A 149 4.04 11.14 2.53
CA PRO A 149 4.16 9.93 1.72
C PRO A 149 5.49 9.89 0.96
N THR A 150 6.09 8.71 0.83
CA THR A 150 7.42 8.60 0.20
C THR A 150 7.40 8.29 -1.30
N PHE A 151 6.23 8.00 -1.86
CA PHE A 151 6.08 7.53 -3.22
C PHE A 151 4.77 8.04 -3.85
N ASP A 152 4.74 8.00 -5.19
CA ASP A 152 3.55 8.22 -6.01
C ASP A 152 3.25 7.00 -6.88
N ASP A 153 1.98 6.77 -7.18
CA ASP A 153 1.56 5.79 -8.17
C ASP A 153 1.38 6.46 -9.54
N TYR A 154 2.17 6.05 -10.53
CA TYR A 154 1.98 6.45 -11.92
C TYR A 154 1.21 5.38 -12.69
N PHE A 155 0.16 5.79 -13.38
CA PHE A 155 -0.65 4.89 -14.21
C PHE A 155 -0.98 5.54 -15.56
N HIS A 156 -0.73 4.82 -16.65
CA HIS A 156 -1.06 5.28 -17.99
C HIS A 156 -1.58 4.12 -18.84
N THR A 157 -2.75 4.29 -19.44
CA THR A 157 -3.34 3.35 -20.41
C THR A 157 -3.41 3.99 -21.78
N SER A 158 -2.77 3.39 -22.78
CA SER A 158 -2.93 3.83 -24.16
C SER A 158 -4.17 3.22 -24.79
N SER A 159 -5.23 4.03 -24.92
CA SER A 159 -6.40 3.70 -25.76
C SER A 159 -6.23 4.30 -27.16
N GLY A 160 -5.19 3.89 -27.88
CA GLY A 160 -4.90 4.30 -29.27
C GLY A 160 -5.37 3.23 -30.27
N ARG A 161 -5.98 3.67 -31.37
CA ARG A 161 -6.46 2.81 -32.49
C ARG A 161 -5.35 2.56 -33.54
N ASP A 162 -4.17 3.13 -33.32
CA ASP A 162 -2.94 2.92 -34.08
C ASP A 162 -2.06 1.86 -33.38
N SER A 163 -1.77 0.81 -34.13
CA SER A 163 -1.24 -0.47 -33.65
C SER A 163 0.21 -0.45 -33.11
N SER A 164 0.72 0.71 -32.68
CA SER A 164 2.06 0.84 -32.08
C SER A 164 2.02 0.80 -30.55
N PHE A 165 0.90 1.20 -29.95
CA PHE A 165 0.73 1.24 -28.48
C PHE A 165 -0.64 0.71 -28.02
N ALA A 166 -1.45 0.11 -28.87
CA ALA A 166 -2.76 -0.43 -28.46
C ALA A 166 -2.61 -1.52 -27.37
N GLY A 167 -3.10 -1.25 -26.15
CA GLY A 167 -3.16 -2.23 -25.05
C GLY A 167 -2.02 -2.17 -24.02
N LEU A 168 -1.08 -1.24 -24.12
CA LEU A 168 -0.03 -1.05 -23.12
C LEU A 168 -0.56 -0.24 -21.93
N SER A 169 -0.53 -0.87 -20.75
CA SER A 169 -0.77 -0.21 -19.48
C SER A 169 0.56 -0.12 -18.74
N ILE A 170 1.00 1.08 -18.39
CA ILE A 170 2.17 1.29 -17.55
C ILE A 170 1.67 1.57 -16.14
N ASN A 171 2.18 0.80 -15.18
CA ASN A 171 1.86 0.96 -13.77
C ASN A 171 3.17 0.86 -12.99
N ILE A 172 3.70 1.99 -12.53
CA ILE A 172 5.02 2.08 -11.91
C ILE A 172 4.94 2.95 -10.65
N SER A 173 5.66 2.56 -9.61
CA SER A 173 5.81 3.37 -8.41
C SER A 173 6.97 4.36 -8.59
N MET A 174 6.75 5.62 -8.23
CA MET A 174 7.71 6.71 -8.36
C MET A 174 8.05 7.29 -6.99
N LEU A 175 9.24 7.88 -6.80
CA LEU A 175 9.54 8.57 -5.54
C LEU A 175 8.73 9.86 -5.44
N HIS A 176 8.24 10.19 -4.25
CA HIS A 176 7.55 11.45 -4.02
C HIS A 176 8.44 12.64 -4.42
N LYS A 177 7.87 13.63 -5.12
CA LYS A 177 8.61 14.80 -5.64
C LYS A 177 9.47 15.48 -4.57
N TRP A 178 8.91 15.73 -3.39
CA TRP A 178 9.67 16.32 -2.27
C TRP A 178 10.95 15.55 -1.96
N ILE A 179 10.93 14.21 -1.96
CA ILE A 179 12.14 13.39 -1.73
C ILE A 179 13.09 13.53 -2.91
N VAL A 180 12.60 13.48 -4.15
CA VAL A 180 13.40 13.67 -5.37
C VAL A 180 14.15 15.01 -5.32
N GLU A 181 13.47 16.10 -4.98
CA GLU A 181 14.06 17.44 -4.91
C GLU A 181 15.05 17.58 -3.76
N ASN A 182 14.70 17.11 -2.55
CA ASN A 182 15.55 17.28 -1.36
C ASN A 182 16.75 16.31 -1.33
N MET A 183 16.65 15.16 -2.00
CA MET A 183 17.80 14.27 -2.25
C MET A 183 18.52 14.60 -3.57
N LYS A 184 18.09 15.64 -4.31
CA LYS A 184 18.64 16.08 -5.60
C LYS A 184 18.80 14.95 -6.62
N LEU A 185 17.74 14.16 -6.77
CA LEU A 185 17.73 12.99 -7.62
C LEU A 185 17.27 13.34 -9.04
N ASN A 186 17.91 12.69 -10.01
CA ASN A 186 17.58 12.75 -11.42
C ASN A 186 16.90 11.45 -11.86
N TRP A 187 15.69 11.57 -12.39
CA TRP A 187 14.97 10.44 -13.00
C TRP A 187 15.56 10.06 -14.35
N LYS A 188 15.82 8.77 -14.55
CA LYS A 188 16.25 8.20 -15.83
C LYS A 188 15.29 7.12 -16.29
N ILE A 189 14.40 7.50 -17.21
CA ILE A 189 13.34 6.63 -17.75
C ILE A 189 13.89 5.31 -18.31
N ALA A 190 15.04 5.32 -19.00
CA ALA A 190 15.63 4.14 -19.60
C ALA A 190 15.96 3.03 -18.59
N ASN A 191 16.28 3.41 -17.36
CA ASN A 191 16.66 2.49 -16.28
C ASN A 191 15.58 2.36 -15.21
N LYS A 192 14.44 3.04 -15.37
CA LYS A 192 13.39 3.17 -14.35
C LYS A 192 13.92 3.56 -12.96
N GLY A 193 14.95 4.42 -12.92
CA GLY A 193 15.70 4.71 -11.69
C GLY A 193 15.95 6.19 -11.43
N PHE A 194 16.13 6.51 -10.16
CA PHE A 194 16.53 7.80 -9.62
C PHE A 194 18.01 7.76 -9.22
N TYR A 195 18.76 8.76 -9.66
CA TYR A 195 20.21 8.83 -9.51
C TYR A 195 20.61 10.14 -8.80
N ASN A 196 21.58 10.10 -7.89
CA ASN A 196 22.09 11.31 -7.23
C ASN A 196 22.97 12.16 -8.18
N GLU A 197 23.52 13.26 -7.67
CA GLU A 197 24.42 14.16 -8.41
C GLU A 197 25.70 13.44 -8.89
N GLU A 198 26.17 12.43 -8.15
CA GLU A 198 27.29 11.55 -8.50
C GLU A 198 26.92 10.47 -9.54
N ASN A 199 25.69 10.48 -10.05
CA ASN A 199 25.18 9.52 -11.02
C ASN A 199 25.12 8.06 -10.52
N GLU A 200 24.96 7.88 -9.23
CA GLU A 200 24.80 6.59 -8.58
C GLU A 200 23.31 6.30 -8.34
N LEU A 201 22.91 5.05 -8.58
CA LEU A 201 21.53 4.61 -8.37
C LEU A 201 21.14 4.77 -6.90
N THR A 202 20.03 5.45 -6.66
CA THR A 202 19.54 5.76 -5.30
C THR A 202 18.19 5.12 -5.04
N ALA A 203 17.26 5.14 -6.00
CA ALA A 203 16.00 4.44 -5.90
C ALA A 203 15.55 3.94 -7.27
N TYR A 204 14.74 2.89 -7.33
CA TYR A 204 14.14 2.41 -8.58
C TYR A 204 12.96 1.48 -8.32
N ASP A 205 12.19 1.24 -9.37
CA ASP A 205 11.17 0.19 -9.39
C ASP A 205 11.77 -1.03 -10.13
N PRO A 206 12.04 -2.16 -9.44
CA PRO A 206 12.60 -3.35 -10.06
C PRO A 206 11.56 -4.15 -10.86
N SER A 207 10.28 -3.75 -10.89
CA SER A 207 9.25 -4.50 -11.62
C SER A 207 9.42 -4.38 -13.14
N TYR A 208 9.35 -5.54 -13.79
CA TYR A 208 9.52 -5.69 -15.23
C TYR A 208 8.20 -5.95 -15.96
N SER A 209 7.21 -6.52 -15.27
CA SER A 209 5.88 -6.87 -15.81
C SER A 209 4.76 -6.21 -15.01
N ILE A 210 3.59 -6.01 -15.66
CA ILE A 210 2.37 -5.55 -15.01
C ILE A 210 1.83 -6.55 -13.97
N ASP A 211 2.23 -7.82 -14.08
CA ASP A 211 1.82 -8.90 -13.18
C ASP A 211 2.70 -8.99 -11.92
N GLU A 212 3.82 -8.26 -11.88
CA GLU A 212 4.67 -8.18 -10.71
C GLU A 212 4.12 -7.18 -9.69
N PRO A 213 4.33 -7.43 -8.38
CA PRO A 213 4.03 -6.46 -7.34
C PRO A 213 4.63 -5.09 -7.68
N LYS A 214 3.78 -4.06 -7.65
CA LYS A 214 4.29 -2.67 -7.59
C LYS A 214 5.32 -2.60 -6.49
N LEU A 215 6.47 -2.01 -6.78
CA LEU A 215 7.58 -2.02 -5.84
C LEU A 215 8.45 -0.81 -6.10
N ILE A 216 8.62 0.08 -5.11
CA ILE A 216 9.69 1.07 -5.16
C ILE A 216 10.64 0.85 -4.01
N ILE A 217 11.93 0.81 -4.33
CA ILE A 217 13.00 0.60 -3.35
C ILE A 217 14.00 1.73 -3.39
N ILE A 218 14.59 2.03 -2.24
CA ILE A 218 15.62 3.06 -2.07
C ILE A 218 16.84 2.49 -1.35
N ASN A 219 18.03 2.90 -1.76
CA ASN A 219 19.27 2.49 -1.13
C ASN A 219 19.25 2.93 0.33
N ARG A 220 19.47 1.98 1.23
CA ARG A 220 19.33 2.17 2.68
C ARG A 220 20.31 3.19 3.23
N GLU A 221 21.56 3.16 2.79
CA GLU A 221 22.61 4.05 3.30
C GLU A 221 22.31 5.49 2.89
N LYS A 222 21.98 5.71 1.62
CA LYS A 222 21.59 7.02 1.09
C LYS A 222 20.34 7.58 1.77
N LEU A 223 19.33 6.74 2.03
CA LEU A 223 18.15 7.17 2.77
C LEU A 223 18.52 7.56 4.20
N LEU A 224 19.34 6.78 4.90
CA LEU A 224 19.75 7.09 6.27
C LEU A 224 20.52 8.40 6.39
N GLU A 225 21.44 8.66 5.47
CA GLU A 225 22.16 9.93 5.38
C GLU A 225 21.19 11.11 5.20
N PHE A 226 20.23 10.94 4.29
CA PHE A 226 19.18 11.93 4.04
C PHE A 226 18.31 12.19 5.28
N LEU A 227 17.81 11.13 5.93
CA LEU A 227 16.98 11.24 7.12
C LEU A 227 17.72 11.92 8.28
N ASN A 228 19.00 11.60 8.46
CA ASN A 228 19.83 12.20 9.50
C ASN A 228 20.07 13.70 9.25
N SER A 229 20.38 14.06 8.01
CA SER A 229 20.69 15.45 7.64
C SER A 229 19.47 16.38 7.71
N ASN A 230 18.26 15.83 7.66
CA ASN A 230 17.01 16.58 7.64
C ASN A 230 16.16 16.41 8.92
N GLU A 231 16.71 15.79 9.96
CA GLU A 231 16.00 15.50 11.21
C GLU A 231 14.67 14.77 11.00
N LEU A 232 14.67 13.78 10.12
CA LEU A 232 13.51 12.96 9.80
C LEU A 232 13.64 11.54 10.37
N ASP A 233 12.51 10.88 10.47
CA ASP A 233 12.37 9.43 10.65
C ASP A 233 11.39 8.88 9.60
N ILE A 234 11.47 7.57 9.37
CA ILE A 234 10.60 6.83 8.45
C ILE A 234 9.86 5.72 9.19
N PHE A 235 8.59 5.56 8.85
CA PHE A 235 7.77 4.44 9.31
C PHE A 235 6.98 3.85 8.15
N TRP A 236 6.48 2.64 8.36
CA TRP A 236 5.65 1.90 7.44
C TRP A 236 4.36 1.47 8.12
N ILE A 237 3.30 1.43 7.34
CA ILE A 237 2.09 0.70 7.68
C ILE A 237 2.00 -0.51 6.75
N ILE A 238 1.45 -1.60 7.27
CA ILE A 238 0.99 -2.70 6.45
C ILE A 238 -0.48 -2.96 6.75
N TYR A 239 -1.25 -3.18 5.68
CA TYR A 239 -2.63 -3.59 5.82
C TYR A 239 -3.07 -4.49 4.68
N GLY A 240 -4.05 -5.34 4.94
CA GLY A 240 -4.65 -6.16 3.91
C GLY A 240 -5.53 -7.24 4.49
N ASN A 241 -5.78 -8.29 3.71
CA ASN A 241 -6.68 -9.35 4.12
C ASN A 241 -6.09 -10.73 3.86
N LYS A 242 -6.43 -11.62 4.78
CA LYS A 242 -6.39 -13.07 4.63
C LYS A 242 -7.83 -13.55 4.50
N HIS A 243 -8.21 -14.12 3.36
CA HIS A 243 -9.60 -14.50 3.10
C HIS A 243 -9.74 -15.73 2.20
N ILE A 244 -10.96 -16.28 2.17
CA ILE A 244 -11.36 -17.37 1.26
C ILE A 244 -12.22 -16.78 0.15
N ILE A 245 -11.83 -17.01 -1.10
CA ILE A 245 -12.56 -16.58 -2.30
C ILE A 245 -13.26 -17.80 -2.89
N GLY A 246 -14.57 -17.73 -3.16
CA GLY A 246 -15.32 -18.82 -3.83
C GLY A 246 -16.84 -18.68 -3.66
N THR A 247 -17.61 -19.44 -4.45
CA THR A 247 -19.09 -19.31 -4.54
C THR A 247 -19.91 -20.33 -3.73
N SER A 248 -19.31 -21.19 -2.90
CA SER A 248 -20.08 -22.15 -2.08
C SER A 248 -19.70 -22.09 -0.60
N PHE A 249 -20.37 -21.20 0.12
CA PHE A 249 -20.86 -21.51 1.46
C PHE A 249 -22.31 -21.05 1.49
N GLU A 250 -23.21 -21.94 1.89
CA GLU A 250 -24.67 -21.73 1.96
C GLU A 250 -25.10 -20.60 2.93
N GLU A 251 -24.17 -19.77 3.42
CA GLU A 251 -24.45 -18.55 4.16
C GLU A 251 -23.50 -17.43 3.73
N ASN A 252 -24.05 -16.27 3.36
CA ASN A 252 -23.38 -15.02 3.01
C ASN A 252 -22.43 -14.49 4.11
N LYS A 253 -21.27 -15.12 4.33
CA LYS A 253 -20.21 -14.60 5.19
C LYS A 253 -18.90 -14.63 4.43
N ASP A 254 -18.49 -13.47 3.93
CA ASP A 254 -17.12 -13.21 3.51
C ASP A 254 -16.25 -13.20 4.78
N ILE A 255 -15.75 -14.38 5.17
CA ILE A 255 -14.91 -14.54 6.36
C ILE A 255 -13.50 -14.13 5.97
N ARG A 256 -13.04 -13.05 6.60
CA ARG A 256 -11.71 -12.48 6.37
C ARG A 256 -11.11 -12.03 7.69
N TYR A 257 -9.79 -12.14 7.77
CA TYR A 257 -9.02 -11.53 8.83
C TYR A 257 -8.25 -10.38 8.22
N ASP A 258 -8.24 -9.25 8.92
CA ASP A 258 -7.44 -8.11 8.53
C ASP A 258 -6.03 -8.30 9.06
N ILE A 259 -5.07 -8.11 8.16
CA ILE A 259 -3.67 -7.95 8.52
C ILE A 259 -3.48 -6.47 8.77
N ASN A 260 -2.91 -6.12 9.91
CA ASN A 260 -2.62 -4.74 10.27
C ASN A 260 -1.26 -4.70 10.97
N GLY A 261 -0.38 -3.79 10.56
CA GLY A 261 0.93 -3.73 11.18
C GLY A 261 1.61 -2.39 10.99
N PHE A 262 2.57 -2.14 11.86
CA PHE A 262 3.29 -0.89 11.95
C PHE A 262 4.76 -1.18 12.15
N PHE A 263 5.60 -0.56 11.32
CA PHE A 263 7.05 -0.74 11.36
C PHE A 263 7.77 0.59 11.28
N TRP A 264 9.01 0.62 11.71
CA TRP A 264 9.86 1.80 11.62
C TRP A 264 11.33 1.41 11.57
N LEU A 265 12.16 2.36 11.13
CA LEU A 265 13.60 2.17 11.09
C LEU A 265 14.18 2.60 12.44
N ASP A 266 14.52 1.62 13.28
CA ASP A 266 15.21 1.85 14.55
C ASP A 266 16.67 2.21 14.23
N ARG A 267 16.97 3.51 14.25
CA ARG A 267 18.30 4.04 13.94
C ARG A 267 19.36 3.61 14.94
N ASP A 268 19.01 3.51 16.22
CA ASP A 268 19.95 3.11 17.28
C ASP A 268 20.38 1.65 17.11
N LYS A 269 19.44 0.79 16.70
CA LYS A 269 19.72 -0.64 16.45
C LYS A 269 20.04 -0.95 15.00
N ASN A 270 20.04 0.06 14.14
CA ASN A 270 20.28 -0.03 12.70
C ASN A 270 19.45 -1.14 12.03
N LYS A 271 18.15 -1.25 12.36
CA LYS A 271 17.27 -2.30 11.86
C LYS A 271 15.83 -1.85 11.74
N VAL A 272 15.05 -2.52 10.90
CA VAL A 272 13.59 -2.38 10.90
C VAL A 272 13.04 -3.03 12.17
N ASN A 273 12.18 -2.33 12.89
CA ASN A 273 11.47 -2.80 14.06
C ASN A 273 9.97 -2.61 13.86
N GLY A 274 9.15 -3.34 14.61
CA GLY A 274 7.70 -3.27 14.52
C GLY A 274 7.05 -4.63 14.60
N ASN A 275 5.72 -4.63 14.51
CA ASN A 275 4.89 -5.81 14.64
C ASN A 275 3.67 -5.71 13.71
N PHE A 276 3.00 -6.83 13.55
CA PHE A 276 1.72 -6.92 12.88
C PHE A 276 0.83 -7.90 13.64
N ASP A 277 -0.47 -7.74 13.47
CA ASP A 277 -1.49 -8.60 14.04
C ASP A 277 -2.52 -9.04 12.98
N LEU A 278 -3.21 -10.13 13.31
CA LEU A 278 -4.39 -10.60 12.59
C LEU A 278 -5.62 -10.25 13.40
N LYS A 279 -6.45 -9.34 12.88
CA LYS A 279 -7.72 -8.95 13.50
C LYS A 279 -8.85 -9.71 12.85
N ASN A 280 -9.50 -10.58 13.63
CA ASN A 280 -10.76 -11.19 13.20
C ASN A 280 -11.83 -10.09 13.17
N ILE A 281 -12.16 -9.62 11.99
CA ILE A 281 -13.22 -8.64 11.80
C ILE A 281 -14.39 -9.37 11.16
N ILE A 282 -15.48 -9.49 11.92
CA ILE A 282 -16.76 -9.89 11.37
C ILE A 282 -17.26 -8.70 10.58
N TYR A 283 -16.93 -8.68 9.28
CA TYR A 283 -17.54 -7.77 8.34
C TYR A 283 -18.99 -8.18 8.15
N SER A 284 -19.88 -7.68 9.03
CA SER A 284 -21.32 -7.78 8.80
C SER A 284 -21.60 -7.25 7.39
N ASN A 285 -22.27 -8.08 6.59
CA ASN A 285 -22.51 -7.81 5.17
C ASN A 285 -23.01 -6.38 5.00
N LEU A 286 -22.24 -5.55 4.28
CA LEU A 286 -22.55 -4.15 4.05
C LEU A 286 -23.98 -3.97 3.54
N LYS A 287 -24.48 -4.90 2.71
CA LYS A 287 -25.88 -4.87 2.24
C LYS A 287 -26.89 -5.04 3.38
N ASP A 288 -26.61 -5.92 4.34
CA ASP A 288 -27.50 -6.18 5.46
C ASP A 288 -27.45 -5.05 6.49
N LEU A 289 -26.26 -4.48 6.73
CA LEU A 289 -26.11 -3.25 7.51
C LEU A 289 -26.79 -2.06 6.86
N MET A 290 -26.71 -1.93 5.53
CA MET A 290 -27.43 -0.89 4.78
C MET A 290 -28.94 -1.10 4.88
N LYS A 291 -29.44 -2.34 4.80
CA LYS A 291 -30.87 -2.64 5.03
C LYS A 291 -31.28 -2.28 6.46
N GLN A 292 -30.46 -2.60 7.46
CA GLN A 292 -30.70 -2.26 8.86
C GLN A 292 -30.71 -0.74 9.08
N TYR A 293 -29.74 -0.02 8.50
CA TYR A 293 -29.72 1.44 8.55
C TYR A 293 -30.96 2.04 7.89
N ASN A 294 -31.33 1.56 6.70
CA ASN A 294 -32.53 2.02 6.00
C ASN A 294 -33.80 1.74 6.82
N SER A 295 -33.88 0.59 7.51
CA SER A 295 -35.05 0.21 8.29
C SER A 295 -35.20 1.08 9.55
N ILE A 296 -34.09 1.39 10.22
CA ILE A 296 -34.03 2.21 11.45
C ILE A 296 -34.21 3.69 11.16
N THR A 297 -33.48 4.22 10.17
CA THR A 297 -33.39 5.67 9.93
C THR A 297 -34.34 6.19 8.86
N LYS A 298 -34.94 5.29 8.06
CA LYS A 298 -35.71 5.60 6.85
C LYS A 298 -34.93 6.41 5.80
N LYS A 299 -33.61 6.44 5.89
CA LYS A 299 -32.72 7.12 4.94
C LYS A 299 -31.95 6.10 4.12
N ASN A 300 -31.58 6.44 2.90
CA ASN A 300 -30.77 5.58 2.05
C ASN A 300 -29.29 5.63 2.44
N ALA A 301 -28.67 4.46 2.54
CA ALA A 301 -27.22 4.35 2.78
C ALA A 301 -26.36 4.76 1.57
N ILE A 302 -26.89 4.66 0.35
CA ILE A 302 -26.22 5.01 -0.91
C ILE A 302 -26.97 6.15 -1.61
N TRP A 303 -26.22 7.10 -2.18
CA TRP A 303 -26.75 8.12 -3.08
C TRP A 303 -25.82 8.29 -4.28
N ARG A 304 -26.37 8.19 -5.50
CA ARG A 304 -25.60 8.23 -6.77
C ARG A 304 -24.37 7.31 -6.78
N GLY A 305 -24.55 6.06 -6.32
CA GLY A 305 -23.49 5.04 -6.30
C GLY A 305 -22.41 5.24 -5.23
N LYS A 306 -22.48 6.29 -4.40
CA LYS A 306 -21.55 6.53 -3.30
C LYS A 306 -22.20 6.29 -1.95
N ILE A 307 -21.41 5.77 -1.00
CA ILE A 307 -21.85 5.61 0.38
C ILE A 307 -22.02 7.00 1.01
N THR A 308 -23.16 7.22 1.67
CA THR A 308 -23.48 8.51 2.28
C THR A 308 -22.66 8.76 3.55
N LYS A 309 -22.29 10.02 3.82
CA LYS A 309 -21.61 10.41 5.08
C LYS A 309 -22.41 9.98 6.33
N GLN A 310 -23.74 10.01 6.24
CA GLN A 310 -24.62 9.63 7.34
C GLN A 310 -24.54 8.12 7.63
N PHE A 311 -24.49 7.29 6.59
CA PHE A 311 -24.27 5.84 6.77
C PHE A 311 -22.86 5.54 7.30
N ARG A 312 -21.81 6.20 6.80
CA ARG A 312 -20.45 6.04 7.34
C ARG A 312 -20.39 6.34 8.83
N LYS A 313 -20.97 7.47 9.26
CA LYS A 313 -21.01 7.84 10.67
C LYS A 313 -21.77 6.80 11.51
N TRP A 314 -22.91 6.33 11.02
CA TRP A 314 -23.70 5.29 11.68
C TRP A 314 -22.94 3.96 11.77
N TYR A 315 -22.33 3.52 10.67
CA TYR A 315 -21.52 2.31 10.61
C TYR A 315 -20.36 2.38 11.61
N ASN A 316 -19.59 3.47 11.60
CA ASN A 316 -18.43 3.62 12.48
C ASN A 316 -18.84 3.58 13.95
N THR A 317 -19.99 4.18 14.28
CA THR A 317 -20.53 4.17 15.64
C THR A 317 -21.03 2.79 16.06
N ASN A 318 -21.70 2.06 15.16
CA ASN A 318 -22.41 0.83 15.51
C ASN A 318 -21.57 -0.45 15.40
N THR A 319 -20.50 -0.43 14.60
CA THR A 319 -19.64 -1.59 14.36
C THR A 319 -18.28 -1.47 15.04
N GLY A 320 -17.88 -0.25 15.43
CA GLY A 320 -16.53 0.03 15.90
C GLY A 320 -15.45 -0.01 14.80
N ASN A 321 -15.83 -0.27 13.54
CA ASN A 321 -14.93 -0.32 12.39
C ASN A 321 -15.06 0.94 11.53
N ILE A 322 -14.04 1.27 10.74
CA ILE A 322 -14.06 2.43 9.83
C ILE A 322 -14.47 1.99 8.42
N LEU A 323 -15.45 2.68 7.82
CA LEU A 323 -16.00 2.40 6.48
C LEU A 323 -15.57 3.34 5.35
#